data_AF-B0BZD9-F1
#
_entry.id   AF-B0BZD9-F1
#
_cell.length_a   1.000
_cell.length_b   1.000
_cell.length_c   1.000
_cell.angle_alpha   90.00
_cell.angle_beta   90.00
_cell.angle_gamma   90.00
#
_symmetry.space_group_name_H-M   'P 1'
#
loop_
_entity.id
_entity.type
_entity.pdbx_description
1 polymer ?
#
loop_
_entity_poly.entity_id
_entity_poly.type
_entity_poly.pdbx_seq_one_letter_code
_entity_poly.pdbx_strand_id
1 'polypeptide(L)'
;MASQQQVKDYLASWLQLGKSIQVGLQQKPYSVPRVIQGEHYSPEFEFLWQYIQSSESGECCLEGVVPTIEELLTDQWEITDCSRCQMPVSLPVAGIASPECPCHDLSNWPNNELPQPRTPVDSTGHLRSIYLRLTHTSSN
;
A
#
# COMPACT_ATOMS: atom_id res chain seq x y z
N MET A 1 2.63 -6.34 14.05
CA MET A 1 2.87 -6.95 12.73
C MET A 1 1.99 -6.28 11.68
N ALA A 2 2.57 -5.67 10.65
CA ALA A 2 1.80 -5.36 9.46
C ALA A 2 1.44 -6.66 8.73
N SER A 3 0.18 -6.84 8.37
CA SER A 3 -0.24 -7.97 7.53
C SER A 3 0.28 -7.81 6.10
N GLN A 4 0.41 -8.92 5.36
CA GLN A 4 0.79 -8.87 3.94
C GLN A 4 -0.10 -7.92 3.13
N GLN A 5 -1.40 -7.89 3.44
CA GLN A 5 -2.34 -6.99 2.78
C GLN A 5 -2.04 -5.51 3.12
N GLN A 6 -1.73 -5.19 4.38
CA GLN A 6 -1.34 -3.82 4.75
C GLN A 6 -0.07 -3.36 4.03
N VAL A 7 0.93 -4.24 3.90
CA VAL A 7 2.16 -3.95 3.14
C VAL A 7 1.84 -3.74 1.66
N LYS A 8 0.97 -4.57 1.08
CA LYS A 8 0.50 -4.43 -0.31
C LYS A 8 -0.24 -3.11 -0.54
N ASP A 9 -1.15 -2.74 0.36
CA ASP A 9 -1.92 -1.49 0.30
C ASP A 9 -1.01 -0.26 0.43
N TYR A 10 -0.02 -0.34 1.32
CA TYR A 10 1.03 0.67 1.47
C TYR A 10 1.84 0.85 0.19
N LEU A 11 2.28 -0.25 -0.42
CA LEU A 11 3.00 -0.25 -1.69
C LEU A 11 2.18 0.38 -2.82
N ALA A 12 0.90 -0.01 -2.91
CA ALA A 12 -0.05 0.52 -3.89
C ALA A 12 -0.24 2.03 -3.72
N SER A 13 -0.27 2.50 -2.47
CA SER A 13 -0.41 3.92 -2.15
C SER A 13 0.82 4.72 -2.58
N TRP A 14 2.01 4.17 -2.41
CA TRP A 14 3.28 4.76 -2.86
C TRP A 14 3.32 4.93 -4.38
N LEU A 15 2.99 3.87 -5.12
CA LEU A 15 3.00 3.88 -6.59
C LEU A 15 1.90 4.80 -7.18
N GLN A 16 0.74 4.92 -6.51
CA GLN A 16 -0.32 5.85 -6.92
C GLN A 16 0.11 7.32 -6.83
N LEU A 17 1.07 7.65 -5.96
CA LEU A 17 1.65 8.99 -5.87
C LEU A 17 2.74 9.25 -6.94
N GLY A 18 2.98 8.28 -7.83
CA GLY A 18 3.99 8.39 -8.88
C GLY A 18 5.42 8.09 -8.41
N LYS A 19 5.59 7.64 -7.17
CA LYS A 19 6.87 7.17 -6.65
C LYS A 19 7.19 5.78 -7.18
N SER A 20 8.46 5.40 -7.10
CA SER A 20 8.94 4.11 -7.58
C SER A 20 9.27 3.16 -6.42
N ILE A 21 9.34 1.87 -6.73
CA ILE A 21 10.02 0.88 -5.88
C ILE A 21 11.40 0.61 -6.45
N GLN A 22 12.42 0.53 -5.61
CA GLN A 22 13.76 0.11 -5.98
C GLN A 22 13.85 -1.40 -5.86
N VAL A 23 14.24 -2.06 -6.94
CA VAL A 23 14.18 -3.53 -7.05
C VAL A 23 15.55 -4.11 -7.36
N GLY A 24 15.90 -5.17 -6.62
CA GLY A 24 17.13 -5.93 -6.77
C GLY A 24 18.39 -5.23 -6.27
N LEU A 25 19.52 -5.93 -6.36
CA LEU A 25 20.84 -5.46 -5.89
C LEU A 25 21.30 -4.15 -6.54
N GLN A 26 20.82 -3.85 -7.75
CA GLN A 26 21.14 -2.61 -8.45
C GLN A 26 20.21 -1.45 -8.09
N GLN A 27 19.22 -1.67 -7.21
CA GLN A 27 18.20 -0.70 -6.82
C GLN A 27 17.65 0.05 -8.03
N LYS A 28 17.11 -0.71 -9.00
CA LYS A 28 16.54 -0.11 -10.19
C LYS A 28 15.15 0.42 -9.88
N PRO A 29 14.83 1.67 -10.25
CA PRO A 29 13.49 2.21 -10.06
C PRO A 29 12.52 1.49 -10.98
N TYR A 30 11.46 0.96 -10.39
CA TYR A 30 10.35 0.34 -11.07
C TYR A 30 9.08 1.08 -10.68
N SER A 31 8.33 1.58 -11.67
CA SER A 31 7.06 2.27 -11.48
C SER A 31 5.96 1.54 -12.23
N VAL A 32 4.75 1.58 -11.67
CA VAL A 32 3.56 0.97 -12.29
C VAL A 32 2.67 2.11 -12.78
N PRO A 33 2.41 2.23 -14.10
CA PRO A 33 1.66 3.36 -14.65
C PRO A 33 0.19 3.38 -14.23
N ARG A 34 -0.37 2.21 -13.89
CA ARG A 34 -1.73 2.06 -13.39
C ARG A 34 -1.75 1.00 -12.31
N VAL A 35 -1.96 1.40 -11.07
CA VAL A 35 -2.00 0.49 -9.91
C VAL A 35 -3.37 -0.18 -9.74
N ILE A 36 -4.45 0.52 -10.10
CA ILE A 36 -5.83 0.06 -9.93
C ILE A 36 -6.51 -0.07 -11.29
N GLN A 37 -7.19 -1.20 -11.50
CA GLN A 37 -8.00 -1.47 -12.68
C GLN A 37 -9.42 -1.88 -12.26
N GLY A 38 -10.34 -0.92 -12.31
CA GLY A 38 -11.73 -1.14 -11.89
C GLY A 38 -11.82 -1.40 -10.39
N GLU A 39 -12.26 -2.60 -10.03
CA GLU A 39 -12.49 -3.04 -8.65
C GLU A 39 -11.31 -3.81 -8.05
N HIS A 40 -10.23 -4.01 -8.82
CA HIS A 40 -9.06 -4.79 -8.42
C HIS A 40 -7.77 -4.00 -8.65
N TYR A 41 -6.67 -4.51 -8.12
CA TYR A 41 -5.36 -4.09 -8.57
C TYR A 41 -5.15 -4.47 -10.04
N SER A 42 -4.31 -3.70 -10.71
CA SER A 42 -3.92 -4.01 -12.07
C SER A 42 -3.08 -5.30 -12.11
N PRO A 43 -3.14 -6.07 -13.21
CA PRO A 43 -2.29 -7.24 -13.41
C PRO A 43 -0.79 -6.92 -13.26
N GLU A 44 -0.37 -5.71 -13.69
CA GLU A 44 1.01 -5.26 -13.57
C GLU A 44 1.42 -5.07 -12.10
N PHE A 45 0.54 -4.50 -11.28
CA PHE A 45 0.80 -4.36 -9.85
C PHE A 45 0.80 -5.72 -9.14
N GLU A 46 -0.13 -6.62 -9.49
CA GLU A 46 -0.18 -7.97 -8.93
C GLU A 46 1.08 -8.76 -9.28
N PHE A 47 1.57 -8.64 -10.51
CA PHE A 47 2.82 -9.26 -10.93
C PHE A 47 4.01 -8.72 -10.13
N LEU A 48 4.11 -7.40 -9.97
CA LEU A 48 5.14 -6.77 -9.14
C LEU A 48 5.08 -7.29 -7.69
N TRP A 49 3.88 -7.37 -7.11
CA TRP A 49 3.69 -7.88 -5.76
C TRP A 49 4.16 -9.33 -5.62
N GLN A 50 3.78 -10.21 -6.56
CA GLN A 50 4.25 -11.60 -6.59
C GLN A 50 5.78 -11.68 -6.77
N TYR A 51 6.36 -10.80 -7.59
CA TYR A 51 7.80 -10.76 -7.81
C TYR A 51 8.55 -10.37 -6.53
N ILE A 52 8.12 -9.31 -5.82
CA ILE A 52 8.74 -8.88 -4.56
C ILE A 52 8.67 -9.96 -3.47
N GLN A 53 7.62 -10.79 -3.48
CA GLN A 53 7.50 -11.93 -2.57
C GLN A 53 8.40 -13.10 -2.94
N SER A 54 8.92 -13.14 -4.17
CA SER A 54 9.83 -14.19 -4.63
C SER A 54 11.26 -13.93 -4.16
N SER A 55 12.00 -15.01 -3.88
CA SER A 55 13.43 -14.95 -3.54
C SER A 55 14.30 -14.38 -4.68
N GLU A 56 13.77 -14.28 -5.90
CA GLU A 56 14.50 -13.76 -7.08
C GLU A 56 14.53 -12.23 -7.14
N SER A 57 13.68 -11.54 -6.37
CA SER A 57 13.62 -10.08 -6.36
C SER A 57 14.78 -9.40 -5.63
N GLY A 58 15.45 -10.12 -4.73
CA GLY A 58 16.47 -9.55 -3.85
C GLY A 58 15.90 -8.46 -2.93
N GLU A 59 16.76 -7.56 -2.49
CA GLU A 59 16.36 -6.46 -1.61
C GLU A 59 15.51 -5.43 -2.39
N CYS A 60 14.25 -5.29 -1.98
CA CYS A 60 13.33 -4.29 -2.53
C CYS A 60 13.04 -3.22 -1.47
N CYS A 61 13.09 -1.95 -1.83
CA CYS A 61 12.74 -0.84 -0.93
C CYS A 61 11.92 0.23 -1.64
N LEU A 62 11.07 0.95 -0.91
CA LEU A 62 10.33 2.08 -1.46
C LEU A 62 11.25 3.28 -1.62
N GLU A 63 11.04 4.06 -2.67
CA GLU A 63 11.78 5.30 -2.89
C GLU A 63 11.57 6.27 -1.72
N GLY A 64 12.68 6.66 -1.08
CA GLY A 64 12.70 7.59 0.05
C GLY A 64 12.27 6.97 1.39
N VAL A 65 12.29 5.64 1.50
CA VAL A 65 11.95 4.93 2.74
C VAL A 65 13.11 4.03 3.15
N VAL A 66 13.40 4.00 4.45
CA VAL A 66 14.51 3.21 5.02
C VAL A 66 14.26 1.70 4.97
N PRO A 67 13.13 1.16 5.48
CA PRO A 67 12.92 -0.29 5.49
C PRO A 67 12.74 -0.89 4.09
N THR A 68 13.30 -2.08 3.94
CA THR A 68 12.99 -2.97 2.81
C THR A 68 11.58 -3.56 2.95
N ILE A 69 11.02 -4.06 1.84
CA ILE A 69 9.71 -4.72 1.87
C ILE A 69 9.74 -5.99 2.71
N GLU A 70 10.87 -6.70 2.74
CA GLU A 70 11.04 -7.88 3.59
C GLU A 70 10.99 -7.50 5.07
N GLU A 71 11.66 -6.41 5.48
CA GLU A 71 11.59 -5.92 6.86
C GLU A 71 10.18 -5.46 7.24
N LEU A 72 9.43 -4.81 6.34
CA LEU A 72 8.04 -4.42 6.56
C LEU A 72 7.10 -5.61 6.79
N LEU A 73 7.47 -6.80 6.30
CA LEU A 73 6.72 -8.04 6.52
C LEU A 73 7.08 -8.72 7.85
N THR A 74 8.07 -8.21 8.59
CA THR A 74 8.43 -8.70 9.93
C THR A 74 7.67 -7.97 11.04
N ASP A 75 7.77 -8.48 12.26
CA ASP A 75 7.23 -7.84 13.47
C ASP A 75 7.98 -6.57 13.90
N GLN A 76 9.04 -6.18 13.20
CA GLN A 76 9.83 -5.01 13.56
C GLN A 76 9.19 -3.70 13.10
N TRP A 77 8.23 -3.77 12.18
CA TRP A 77 7.58 -2.61 11.58
C TRP A 77 6.05 -2.69 11.69
N GLU A 78 5.45 -1.51 11.81
CA GLU A 78 4.01 -1.31 11.81
C GLU A 78 3.65 -0.28 10.73
N ILE A 79 2.54 -0.52 10.04
CA ILE A 79 1.98 0.42 9.07
C ILE A 79 0.79 1.09 9.73
N THR A 80 0.87 2.40 9.90
CA THR A 80 -0.13 3.22 10.59
C THR A 80 -0.53 4.40 9.71
N ASP A 81 -1.64 5.05 10.01
CA ASP A 81 -2.07 6.22 9.26
C ASP A 81 -1.35 7.49 9.75
N CYS A 82 -0.81 8.26 8.81
CA CYS A 82 -0.22 9.56 9.09
C CYS A 82 -1.27 10.47 9.72
N SER A 83 -0.98 11.05 10.88
CA SER A 83 -1.92 11.92 11.60
C SER A 83 -2.30 13.20 10.83
N ARG A 84 -1.55 13.57 9.78
CA ARG A 84 -1.80 14.75 8.96
C ARG A 84 -2.72 14.51 7.77
N CYS A 85 -2.59 13.35 7.12
CA CYS A 85 -3.24 13.09 5.83
C CYS A 85 -3.85 11.70 5.71
N GLN A 86 -3.81 10.89 6.77
CA GLN A 86 -4.33 9.51 6.84
C GLN A 86 -3.65 8.54 5.86
N MET A 87 -2.54 8.95 5.22
CA MET A 87 -1.75 8.07 4.36
C MET A 87 -1.01 7.01 5.18
N PRO A 88 -0.90 5.78 4.69
CA PRO A 88 -0.13 4.75 5.38
C PRO A 88 1.35 5.16 5.45
N VAL A 89 1.95 5.01 6.63
CA VAL A 89 3.36 5.24 6.93
C VAL A 89 3.93 4.06 7.70
N SER A 90 5.19 3.73 7.42
CA SER A 90 5.92 2.70 8.16
C SER A 90 6.61 3.28 9.39
N LEU A 91 6.46 2.61 10.53
CA LEU A 91 7.06 2.96 11.81
C LEU A 91 7.71 1.72 12.44
N PRO A 92 8.93 1.82 13.00
CA PRO A 92 9.50 0.72 13.73
C PRO A 92 8.74 0.52 15.05
N VAL A 93 8.45 -0.72 15.40
CA VAL A 93 7.75 -1.09 16.64
C VAL A 93 8.56 -0.72 17.88
N ALA A 94 9.89 -0.74 17.77
CA ALA A 94 10.81 -0.34 18.83
C ALA A 94 11.78 0.72 18.33
N GLY A 95 11.94 1.79 19.12
CA GLY A 95 12.84 2.92 18.82
C GLY A 95 12.10 4.24 18.62
N ILE A 96 12.86 5.28 18.27
CA ILE A 96 12.34 6.59 17.89
C ILE A 96 12.68 6.78 16.42
N ALA A 97 11.67 6.77 15.57
CA ALA A 97 11.81 7.16 14.17
C ALA A 97 10.85 8.31 13.87
N SER A 98 11.30 9.21 13.00
CA SER A 98 10.41 10.19 12.38
C SER A 98 9.79 9.52 11.16
N PRO A 99 8.49 9.17 11.18
CA PRO A 99 7.84 8.59 10.01
C PRO A 99 7.88 9.59 8.86
N GLU A 100 8.57 9.22 7.79
CA GLU A 100 8.52 10.00 6.56
C GLU A 100 7.22 9.68 5.84
N CYS A 101 6.28 10.63 5.89
CA CYS A 101 5.07 10.52 5.09
C CYS A 101 5.46 10.42 3.62
N PRO A 102 4.81 9.57 2.81
CA PRO A 102 4.95 9.59 1.34
C PRO A 102 4.67 10.97 0.74
N CYS A 103 4.00 11.82 1.49
CA CYS A 103 3.64 13.16 1.12
C CYS A 103 4.65 14.25 1.51
N HIS A 104 5.71 13.91 2.25
CA HIS A 104 6.60 14.90 2.86
C HIS A 104 7.35 15.76 1.82
N ASP A 105 7.72 15.14 0.71
CA ASP A 105 8.48 15.71 -0.41
C ASP A 105 7.59 16.28 -1.53
N LEU A 106 6.26 16.13 -1.43
CA LEU A 106 5.31 16.68 -2.40
C LEU A 106 5.02 18.15 -2.05
N SER A 107 5.52 19.06 -2.87
CA SER A 107 5.40 20.52 -2.70
C SER A 107 3.95 21.04 -2.58
N ASN A 108 2.97 20.31 -3.10
CA ASN A 108 1.56 20.71 -3.13
C ASN A 108 0.66 19.91 -2.16
N TRP A 109 1.22 19.19 -1.17
CA TRP A 109 0.43 18.34 -0.25
C TRP A 109 0.13 19.00 1.11
N PRO A 110 -1.05 18.79 1.75
CA PRO A 110 -2.20 17.98 1.33
C PRO A 110 -2.95 18.58 0.14
N ASN A 111 -2.96 17.84 -0.97
CA ASN A 111 -3.70 18.24 -2.15
C ASN A 111 -5.10 17.64 -2.07
N ASN A 112 -6.08 18.45 -1.70
CA ASN A 112 -7.49 18.03 -1.66
C ASN A 112 -8.17 18.12 -3.04
N GLU A 113 -7.49 18.60 -4.07
CA GLU A 113 -8.01 18.65 -5.45
C GLU A 113 -7.81 17.32 -6.19
N LEU A 114 -6.85 16.50 -5.76
CA LEU A 114 -6.62 15.17 -6.30
C LEU A 114 -7.22 14.11 -5.37
N PRO A 115 -7.74 13.00 -5.94
CA PRO A 115 -8.18 11.88 -5.11
C PRO A 115 -6.99 11.32 -4.34
N GLN A 116 -7.20 11.05 -3.06
CA GLN A 116 -6.21 10.35 -2.26
C GLN A 116 -5.97 8.94 -2.84
N PRO A 117 -4.75 8.40 -2.69
CA PRO A 117 -4.49 6.99 -2.96
C PRO A 117 -5.52 6.11 -2.27
N ARG A 118 -6.07 5.16 -3.01
CA ARG A 118 -7.16 4.31 -2.54
C ARG A 118 -6.80 2.84 -2.66
N THR A 119 -7.53 2.00 -1.95
CA THR A 119 -7.55 0.57 -2.20
C THR A 119 -8.58 0.25 -3.30
N PRO A 120 -8.46 -0.90 -3.97
CA PRO A 120 -9.52 -1.43 -4.81
C PRO A 120 -10.81 -1.60 -4.00
N VAL A 121 -11.95 -1.35 -4.63
CA VAL A 121 -13.26 -1.43 -3.98
C VAL A 121 -13.96 -2.70 -4.45
N ASP A 122 -14.27 -3.61 -3.53
CA ASP A 122 -15.10 -4.78 -3.83
C ASP A 122 -16.58 -4.43 -3.67
N SER A 123 -17.13 -3.72 -4.65
CA SER A 123 -18.55 -3.31 -4.62
C SER A 123 -19.46 -4.53 -4.64
N THR A 124 -19.07 -5.59 -5.35
CA THR A 124 -19.89 -6.80 -5.50
C THR A 124 -20.00 -7.60 -4.21
N GLY A 125 -18.89 -7.84 -3.51
CA GLY A 125 -18.86 -8.49 -2.21
C GLY A 125 -19.57 -7.65 -1.15
N HIS A 126 -19.36 -6.33 -1.17
CA HIS A 126 -20.06 -5.41 -0.26
C HIS A 126 -21.58 -5.46 -0.46
N LEU A 127 -22.07 -5.36 -1.70
CA LEU A 127 -23.50 -5.45 -2.01
C LEU A 127 -24.07 -6.83 -1.66
N ARG A 128 -23.33 -7.92 -1.90
CA ARG A 128 -23.72 -9.27 -1.47
C ARG A 128 -23.84 -9.35 0.05
N SER A 129 -22.92 -8.75 0.80
CA SER A 129 -22.98 -8.74 2.27
C SER A 129 -24.21 -7.99 2.79
N ILE A 130 -24.56 -6.84 2.16
CA ILE A 130 -25.76 -6.08 2.49
C ILE A 130 -27.00 -6.91 2.17
N TYR A 131 -27.05 -7.54 0.99
CA TYR A 131 -28.16 -8.39 0.58
C TYR A 131 -28.40 -9.54 1.55
N LEU A 132 -27.35 -10.27 1.94
CA LEU A 132 -27.45 -11.38 2.91
C LEU A 132 -27.97 -10.91 4.27
N ARG A 133 -27.55 -9.74 4.74
CA ARG A 133 -28.04 -9.16 5.99
C ARG A 133 -29.54 -8.86 5.91
N LEU A 134 -29.98 -8.23 4.82
CA LEU A 134 -31.39 -7.85 4.62
C LEU A 134 -32.32 -9.07 4.52
N THR A 135 -31.90 -10.11 3.82
CA THR A 135 -32.70 -11.34 3.66
C THR A 135 -32.74 -12.18 4.94
N HIS A 136 -31.66 -12.21 5.72
CA HIS A 136 -31.64 -12.89 7.02
C HIS A 136 -32.53 -12.19 8.07
N THR A 137 -32.63 -10.86 8.05
CA THR A 137 -33.54 -10.12 8.93
C THR A 137 -35.01 -10.22 8.55
N SER A 138 -35.33 -10.64 7.32
CA SER A 138 -36.72 -10.73 6.83
C SER A 138 -37.39 -12.08 7.10
N SER A 139 -36.70 -13.01 7.79
CA SER A 139 -37.18 -14.36 8.09
C SER A 139 -37.57 -14.56 9.57
N ASN A 140 -37.90 -13.48 10.27
CA ASN A 140 -38.38 -13.47 11.67
C ASN A 140 -39.58 -12.53 11.78
#